data_AF-A0A2K8P7Q3-F1
#
_entry.id   AF-A0A2K8P7Q3-F1
#
_cell.length_a   1.000
_cell.length_b   1.000
_cell.length_c   1.000
_cell.angle_alpha   90.00
_cell.angle_beta   90.00
_cell.angle_gamma   90.00
#
_symmetry.space_group_name_H-M   'P 1'
#
loop_
_entity.id
_entity.type
_entity.pdbx_description
1 polymer ?
#
loop_
_entity_poly.entity_id
_entity_poly.type
_entity_poly.pdbx_seq_one_letter_code
_entity_poly.pdbx_strand_id
1 'polypeptide(L)'
;MVPVAVVGAEEAVPGFGEIPFLARLLDLPRFPLAPFFPFPAKWTVTIGEPIPAPVGPETLAQRADAAGGLCARTRAALQDLLDRELGRRDNLFW
;
A
#
# COMPACT_ATOMS: atom_id res chain seq x y z
N MET A 1 -1.79 5.45 -15.68
CA MET A 1 -1.79 4.68 -14.41
C MET A 1 -2.90 5.23 -13.53
N VAL A 2 -3.67 4.38 -12.84
CA VAL A 2 -4.73 4.85 -11.93
C VAL A 2 -4.30 4.52 -10.50
N PRO A 3 -4.10 5.51 -9.61
CA PRO A 3 -3.76 5.26 -8.21
C PRO A 3 -5.00 4.74 -7.45
N VAL A 4 -4.81 3.68 -6.66
CA VAL A 4 -5.87 3.08 -5.84
C VAL A 4 -5.35 2.97 -4.40
N ALA A 5 -6.06 3.61 -3.48
CA ALA A 5 -5.80 3.51 -2.04
C ALA A 5 -6.78 2.51 -1.40
N VAL A 6 -6.26 1.56 -0.64
CA VAL A 6 -7.03 0.59 0.14
C VAL A 6 -6.61 0.74 1.59
N VAL A 7 -7.55 1.07 2.47
CA VAL A 7 -7.31 1.35 3.90
C VAL A 7 -8.20 0.43 4.74
N GLY A 8 -7.68 -0.05 5.87
CA GLY A 8 -8.40 -0.92 6.83
C GLY A 8 -7.99 -2.40 6.78
N ALA A 9 -7.06 -2.78 5.90
CA ALA A 9 -6.54 -4.14 5.84
C ALA A 9 -5.62 -4.45 7.05
N GLU A 10 -4.87 -3.45 7.51
CA GLU A 10 -4.01 -3.47 8.69
C GLU A 10 -4.80 -3.68 10.00
N GLU A 11 -6.06 -3.25 10.02
CA GLU A 11 -6.96 -3.43 11.17
C GLU A 11 -7.67 -4.79 11.14
N ALA A 12 -7.87 -5.36 9.95
CA ALA A 12 -8.48 -6.68 9.82
C ALA A 12 -7.58 -7.79 10.37
N VAL A 13 -6.27 -7.70 10.16
CA VAL A 13 -5.28 -8.63 10.72
C VAL A 13 -4.08 -7.84 11.27
N PRO A 14 -4.18 -7.28 12.48
CA PRO A 14 -3.07 -6.54 13.07
C PRO A 14 -1.89 -7.48 13.29
N GLY A 15 -0.73 -7.09 12.77
CA GLY A 15 0.53 -7.78 13.02
C GLY A 15 1.10 -7.38 14.37
N PHE A 16 1.23 -8.33 15.30
CA PHE A 16 1.80 -8.07 16.63
C PHE A 16 3.32 -8.34 16.70
N GLY A 17 3.87 -9.08 15.74
CA GLY A 17 5.30 -9.38 15.67
C GLY A 17 5.59 -10.67 14.91
N GLU A 18 6.75 -11.26 15.18
CA GLU A 18 7.15 -12.56 14.62
C GLU A 18 7.62 -13.52 15.71
N ILE A 19 7.53 -14.82 15.45
CA ILE A 19 8.01 -15.88 16.34
C ILE A 19 9.12 -16.67 15.61
N PRO A 20 10.39 -16.25 15.73
CA PRO A 20 11.49 -16.88 14.99
C PRO A 20 11.66 -18.39 15.28
N PHE A 21 11.34 -18.83 16.50
CA PHE A 21 11.39 -20.25 16.87
C PHE A 21 10.43 -21.09 16.01
N LEU A 22 9.18 -20.66 15.86
CA LEU A 22 8.18 -21.36 15.04
C LEU A 22 8.52 -21.28 13.55
N ALA A 23 9.06 -20.16 13.08
CA ALA A 23 9.52 -20.03 11.71
C ALA A 23 10.59 -21.09 11.36
N ARG A 24 11.57 -21.27 12.25
CA ARG A 24 12.63 -22.28 12.09
C ARG A 24 12.12 -23.71 12.25
N LEU A 25 11.17 -23.94 13.16
CA LEU A 25 10.57 -25.26 13.39
C LEU A 25 9.73 -25.74 12.18
N LEU A 26 9.05 -24.81 11.51
CA LEU A 26 8.16 -25.08 10.38
C LEU A 26 8.82 -24.87 9.01
N ASP A 27 10.12 -24.54 8.96
CA ASP A 27 10.89 -24.20 7.75
C ASP A 27 10.22 -23.09 6.91
N LEU A 28 9.70 -22.06 7.59
CA LEU A 28 9.05 -20.91 6.98
C LEU A 28 9.99 -19.69 6.98
N PRO A 29 9.93 -18.82 5.94
CA PRO A 29 10.74 -17.59 5.89
C PRO A 29 10.49 -16.65 7.07
N ARG A 30 9.25 -16.63 7.58
CA ARG A 30 8.83 -15.89 8.76
C ARG A 30 7.57 -16.52 9.34
N PHE A 31 7.37 -16.40 10.65
CA PHE A 31 6.12 -16.82 11.30
C PHE A 31 5.48 -15.63 12.01
N PRO A 32 4.36 -15.08 11.49
CA PRO A 32 3.72 -13.92 12.08
C PRO A 32 3.06 -14.27 13.41
N LEU A 33 3.22 -13.38 14.40
CA LEU A 33 2.33 -13.29 15.54
C LEU A 33 1.17 -12.38 15.14
N ALA A 34 0.03 -12.98 14.79
CA ALA A 34 -1.18 -12.29 14.37
C ALA A 34 -2.41 -13.09 14.86
N PRO A 35 -3.61 -12.48 14.90
CA PRO A 35 -4.84 -13.22 15.16
C PRO A 35 -5.03 -14.34 14.13
N PHE A 36 -5.58 -15.48 14.56
CA PHE A 36 -5.87 -16.61 13.66
C PHE A 36 -7.04 -16.33 12.70
N PHE A 37 -7.86 -15.31 12.99
CA PHE A 37 -9.00 -14.92 12.16
C PHE A 37 -9.04 -13.40 12.01
N PRO A 38 -9.46 -12.88 10.85
CA PRO A 38 -9.59 -11.44 10.67
C PRO A 38 -10.71 -10.89 11.55
N PHE A 39 -10.49 -9.71 12.13
CA PHE A 39 -11.52 -8.97 12.83
C PHE A 39 -12.37 -8.14 11.84
N PRO A 40 -13.63 -7.84 12.19
CA PRO A 40 -14.42 -6.87 11.45
C PRO A 40 -13.69 -5.52 11.44
N ALA A 41 -13.36 -5.03 10.24
CA ALA A 41 -12.74 -3.73 10.02
C ALA A 41 -13.50 -2.97 8.94
N LYS A 42 -13.39 -1.64 8.95
CA LYS A 42 -13.98 -0.79 7.92
C LYS A 42 -13.02 -0.68 6.74
N TRP A 43 -13.42 -1.17 5.58
CA TRP A 43 -12.61 -1.11 4.36
C TRP A 43 -13.01 0.11 3.54
N THR A 44 -12.03 0.94 3.20
CA THR A 44 -12.24 2.07 2.28
C THR A 44 -11.37 1.87 1.05
N VAL A 45 -11.98 1.90 -0.13
CA VAL A 45 -11.30 1.80 -1.41
C VAL A 45 -11.54 3.09 -2.18
N THR A 46 -10.48 3.81 -2.46
CA THR A 46 -10.54 5.10 -3.14
C THR A 46 -9.75 5.04 -4.44
N ILE A 47 -10.44 5.32 -5.54
CA ILE A 47 -9.87 5.42 -6.87
C ILE A 47 -9.54 6.90 -7.11
N GLY A 48 -8.27 7.20 -7.38
CA GLY A 48 -7.84 8.55 -7.68
C GLY A 48 -7.83 8.88 -9.17
N GLU A 49 -7.40 10.09 -9.48
CA GLU A 49 -7.35 10.59 -10.85
C GLU A 49 -6.30 9.86 -11.69
N PRO A 50 -6.60 9.53 -12.96
CA PRO A 50 -5.64 8.90 -13.86
C PRO A 50 -4.40 9.78 -14.10
N ILE A 51 -3.22 9.18 -13.94
CA ILE A 51 -1.94 9.80 -14.28
C ILE A 51 -1.59 9.44 -15.73
N PRO A 52 -1.43 10.42 -16.63
CA PRO A 52 -1.06 10.18 -18.02
C PRO A 52 0.30 9.49 -18.15
N ALA A 53 0.42 8.62 -19.16
CA ALA A 53 1.70 8.03 -19.51
C ALA A 53 2.67 9.11 -20.01
N PRO A 54 3.99 8.98 -19.74
CA PRO A 54 4.97 9.88 -20.32
C PRO A 54 5.00 9.75 -21.85
N VAL A 55 5.28 10.87 -22.53
CA VAL A 55 5.31 10.95 -23.99
C VAL A 55 6.52 10.16 -24.51
N GLY A 56 6.28 9.35 -25.55
CA GLY A 56 7.16 8.34 -26.13
C GLY A 56 8.66 8.66 -26.06
N PRO A 57 9.38 8.16 -25.04
CA PRO A 57 10.82 8.36 -24.92
C PRO A 57 11.56 7.54 -25.98
N GLU A 58 12.45 8.18 -26.73
CA GLU A 58 13.15 7.57 -27.89
C GLU A 58 14.41 6.81 -27.47
N THR A 59 15.07 7.26 -26.40
CA THR A 59 16.30 6.66 -25.87
C THR A 59 16.07 5.90 -24.57
N LEU A 60 16.98 4.98 -24.24
CA LEU A 60 16.95 4.27 -22.95
C LEU A 60 17.07 5.21 -21.75
N ALA A 61 17.89 6.27 -21.85
CA ALA A 61 18.03 7.27 -20.80
C ALA A 61 16.71 8.02 -20.57
N GLN A 62 16.09 8.53 -21.64
CA GLN A 62 14.79 9.19 -21.57
C GLN A 62 13.69 8.27 -21.01
N ARG A 63 13.75 6.95 -21.32
CA ARG A 63 12.83 5.95 -20.75
C ARG A 63 12.99 5.82 -19.25
N ALA A 64 14.23 5.77 -18.76
CA ALA A 64 14.53 5.68 -17.34
C ALA A 64 14.05 6.94 -16.60
N ASP A 65 14.34 8.12 -17.13
CA ASP A 65 13.89 9.40 -16.58
C ASP A 65 12.36 9.51 -16.56
N ALA A 66 11.71 9.12 -17.66
CA ALA A 66 10.25 9.09 -17.78
C ALA A 66 9.60 8.14 -16.76
N ALA A 67 10.17 6.95 -16.56
CA ALA A 67 9.70 5.99 -15.57
C ALA A 67 9.90 6.52 -14.14
N GLY A 68 11.06 7.10 -13.83
CA GLY A 68 11.33 7.74 -12.55
C GLY A 68 10.34 8.86 -12.23
N GLY A 69 10.07 9.73 -13.21
CA GLY A 69 9.09 10.81 -13.11
C GLY A 69 7.65 10.29 -12.91
N LEU A 70 7.26 9.24 -13.63
CA LEU A 70 5.96 8.60 -13.43
C LEU A 70 5.84 8.01 -12.02
N CYS A 71 6.85 7.28 -11.55
CA CYS A 71 6.90 6.73 -10.18
C CYS A 71 6.80 7.82 -9.10
N ALA A 72 7.50 8.94 -9.28
CA ALA A 72 7.44 10.06 -8.35
C ALA A 72 6.03 10.68 -8.30
N ARG A 73 5.39 10.92 -9.46
CA ARG A 73 4.01 11.44 -9.52
C ARG A 73 3.01 10.48 -8.91
N THR A 74 3.14 9.18 -9.18
CA THR A 74 2.29 8.16 -8.59
C THR A 74 2.43 8.12 -7.07
N ARG A 75 3.66 8.20 -6.55
CA ARG A 75 3.90 8.23 -5.10
C ARG A 75 3.23 9.45 -4.46
N ALA A 76 3.41 10.63 -5.05
CA ALA A 76 2.77 11.85 -4.56
C ALA A 76 1.24 11.73 -4.57
N ALA A 77 0.65 11.25 -5.68
CA ALA A 77 -0.80 11.07 -5.77
C ALA A 77 -1.34 10.04 -4.77
N LEU A 78 -0.63 8.92 -4.55
CA LEU A 78 -1.01 7.95 -3.53
C LEU A 78 -0.91 8.52 -2.12
N GLN A 79 0.14 9.30 -1.81
CA GLN A 79 0.29 9.95 -0.52
C GLN A 79 -0.86 10.94 -0.27
N ASP A 80 -1.17 11.79 -1.23
CA ASP A 80 -2.29 12.74 -1.13
C ASP A 80 -3.63 12.02 -0.93
N LEU A 81 -3.86 10.89 -1.63
CA LEU A 81 -5.05 10.06 -1.43
C LEU A 81 -5.10 9.50 0.00
N LEU A 82 -4.00 8.92 0.48
CA LEU A 82 -3.93 8.35 1.83
C LEU A 82 -4.13 9.43 2.90
N ASP A 83 -3.46 10.57 2.78
CA ASP A 83 -3.57 11.68 3.74
C ASP A 83 -5.01 12.19 3.82
N ARG A 84 -5.69 12.31 2.67
CA ARG A 84 -7.10 12.69 2.62
C ARG A 84 -8.02 11.65 3.27
N GLU A 85 -7.83 10.36 2.97
CA GLU A 85 -8.68 9.32 3.54
C GLU A 85 -8.40 9.10 5.03
N LEU A 86 -7.16 9.24 5.49
CA LEU A 86 -6.81 9.22 6.91
C LEU A 86 -7.40 10.42 7.64
N GLY A 87 -7.37 11.62 7.05
CA GLY A 87 -7.97 12.83 7.63
C GLY A 87 -9.50 12.80 7.70
N ARG A 88 -10.16 11.93 6.94
CA ARG A 88 -11.61 11.68 7.01
C ARG A 88 -12.01 10.70 8.11
N ARG A 89 -11.05 10.06 8.78
CA ARG A 89 -11.34 9.14 9.88
C ARG A 89 -11.54 9.93 11.15
N ASP A 90 -12.74 9.84 11.72
CA ASP A 90 -13.04 10.41 13.03
C ASP A 90 -12.30 9.62 14.14
N ASN A 91 -12.06 8.30 13.94
CA ASN A 91 -11.41 7.45 14.93
C ASN A 91 -10.44 6.43 14.26
N LEU A 92 -9.40 6.01 15.00
CA LEU A 92 -8.41 5.03 14.52
C LEU A 92 -8.99 3.62 14.29
N PHE A 93 -10.20 3.37 14.79
CA PHE A 93 -10.88 2.05 14.72
C PHE A 93 -12.37 2.15 14.32
N TRP A 94 -12.90 3.36 14.07
CA TRP A 94 -14.34 3.62 13.82
C TRP A 94 -14.54 4.84 12.91
#